data_AF-A0A7J7C9X2-F1
#
_entry.id   AF-A0A7J7C9X2-F1
#
_cell.length_a   1.000
_cell.length_b   1.000
_cell.length_c   1.000
_cell.angle_alpha   90.00
_cell.angle_beta   90.00
_cell.angle_gamma   90.00
#
_symmetry.space_group_name_H-M   'P 1'
#
loop_
_entity.id
_entity.type
_entity.pdbx_description
1 polymer ?
#
loop_
_entity_poly.entity_id
_entity_poly.type
_entity_poly.pdbx_seq_one_letter_code
_entity_poly.pdbx_strand_id
1 'polypeptide(L)'
;MRGPLGAVVGRYPSSDGSTHLGGIIRHNRKCRDVSFLVIFVAFLVAMIVNSSFGFNQGNPLRLTYGLDYKGNLCGDKHAHPNLRELELRYWLNPNQVYQSGLKDSQYRLTNARSICLLDCPIPSEDGLNWVCDYPEGDIRLSVDDWIDRNYDYFEFLTPEMRNSSLQLQGPCYPVIFPSVNVYWSCQFIARASNMSLRHWQQMGGVKINEDIVIDKAIHRSINSRSSVLKRYMADIGKAWPVLIVCGGLLPLFLSVIWLLLIRHFVAAMPWITVALFNALIISVTLFYYLKAGWIGNDAVSPIIGKHDPYYNVHGRVGSIIY
;
A
#
# COMPACT_ATOMS: atom_id res chain seq x y z
N MET A 1 -70.02 8.27 26.84
CA MET A 1 -71.35 7.62 26.80
C MET A 1 -71.45 6.81 25.51
N ARG A 2 -71.83 5.52 25.65
CA ARG A 2 -72.49 4.57 24.71
C ARG A 2 -72.25 4.67 23.18
N GLY A 3 -71.85 3.52 22.59
CA GLY A 3 -71.67 3.25 21.14
C GLY A 3 -72.96 3.19 20.31
N PRO A 4 -72.98 2.56 19.10
CA PRO A 4 -72.68 1.13 18.94
C PRO A 4 -71.92 0.70 17.65
N LEU A 5 -71.63 -0.60 17.62
CA LEU A 5 -71.02 -1.44 16.58
C LEU A 5 -71.83 -1.49 15.26
N GLY A 6 -71.13 -1.52 14.13
CA GLY A 6 -71.67 -1.84 12.81
C GLY A 6 -70.77 -2.85 12.09
N ALA A 7 -71.35 -3.97 11.66
CA ALA A 7 -70.71 -5.19 11.20
C ALA A 7 -69.95 -5.05 9.86
N VAL A 8 -68.74 -5.61 9.78
CA VAL A 8 -68.05 -5.89 8.51
C VAL A 8 -68.46 -7.30 8.06
N VAL A 9 -69.43 -7.35 7.16
CA VAL A 9 -69.86 -8.57 6.46
C VAL A 9 -68.69 -9.08 5.61
N GLY A 10 -68.14 -10.23 6.00
CA GLY A 10 -67.20 -11.00 5.19
C GLY A 10 -67.90 -11.55 3.94
N ARG A 11 -67.41 -11.16 2.77
CA ARG A 11 -67.85 -11.69 1.48
C ARG A 11 -66.83 -12.74 1.02
N TYR A 12 -67.08 -14.02 1.33
CA TYR A 12 -66.44 -15.13 0.64
C TYR A 12 -67.10 -15.27 -0.75
N PRO A 13 -66.35 -15.33 -1.86
CA PRO A 13 -66.92 -15.79 -3.12
C PRO A 13 -66.97 -17.32 -3.10
N SER A 14 -68.17 -17.82 -3.34
CA SER A 14 -68.50 -19.22 -3.49
C SER A 14 -67.77 -19.83 -4.68
N SER A 15 -67.35 -21.09 -4.49
CA SER A 15 -66.82 -21.99 -5.49
C SER A 15 -67.82 -22.20 -6.62
N ASP A 16 -67.39 -21.98 -7.87
CA ASP A 16 -67.99 -22.65 -9.02
C ASP A 16 -66.89 -23.11 -9.98
N GLY A 17 -66.96 -24.39 -10.35
CA GLY A 17 -65.88 -25.12 -11.00
C GLY A 17 -65.73 -24.76 -12.47
N SER A 18 -64.53 -24.32 -12.85
CA SER A 18 -63.97 -24.61 -14.16
C SER A 18 -62.46 -24.73 -14.05
N THR A 19 -61.97 -25.91 -14.40
CA THR A 19 -60.57 -26.30 -14.52
C THR A 19 -59.83 -25.33 -15.45
N HIS A 20 -59.00 -24.46 -14.87
CA HIS A 20 -57.88 -23.83 -15.56
C HIS A 20 -56.59 -24.19 -14.82
N LEU A 21 -55.89 -25.20 -15.34
CA LEU A 21 -54.47 -25.42 -15.09
C LEU A 21 -53.72 -24.14 -15.51
N GLY A 22 -52.98 -23.51 -14.59
CA GLY A 22 -52.04 -22.44 -14.94
C GLY A 22 -52.21 -21.12 -14.20
N GLY A 23 -52.32 -21.15 -12.88
CA GLY A 23 -52.10 -19.96 -12.05
C GLY A 23 -50.60 -19.68 -11.86
N ILE A 24 -49.85 -19.43 -12.94
CA ILE A 24 -48.52 -18.83 -12.83
C ILE A 24 -48.74 -17.45 -12.22
N ILE A 25 -48.32 -17.27 -10.97
CA ILE A 25 -48.34 -15.98 -10.27
C ILE A 25 -47.48 -15.00 -11.08
N ARG A 26 -48.10 -14.27 -12.02
CA ARG A 26 -47.47 -13.17 -12.75
C ARG A 26 -47.46 -11.94 -11.84
N HIS A 27 -46.57 -11.95 -10.86
CA HIS A 27 -46.13 -10.68 -10.29
C HIS A 27 -45.20 -10.04 -11.32
N ASN A 28 -45.60 -8.88 -11.86
CA ASN A 28 -44.69 -7.96 -12.53
C ASN A 28 -43.65 -7.49 -11.49
N ARG A 29 -42.64 -8.32 -11.25
CA ARG A 29 -41.51 -8.01 -10.37
C ARG A 29 -40.70 -6.92 -11.08
N LYS A 30 -41.00 -5.65 -10.79
CA LYS A 30 -40.16 -4.52 -11.21
C LYS A 30 -38.85 -4.63 -10.43
N CYS A 31 -37.71 -4.62 -11.12
CA CYS A 31 -36.39 -4.63 -10.48
C CYS A 31 -36.28 -3.39 -9.58
N ARG A 32 -36.27 -3.60 -8.26
CA ARG A 32 -36.21 -2.54 -7.25
C ARG A 32 -34.77 -2.22 -6.87
N ASP A 33 -33.91 -2.02 -7.87
CA ASP A 33 -32.52 -1.62 -7.64
C ASP A 33 -31.86 -0.89 -8.83
N VAL A 34 -32.67 -0.25 -9.67
CA VAL A 34 -32.18 0.49 -10.86
C VAL A 34 -31.34 1.70 -10.44
N SER A 35 -31.71 2.40 -9.37
CA SER A 35 -30.96 3.58 -8.89
C SER A 35 -29.55 3.21 -8.40
N PHE A 36 -29.40 2.11 -7.67
CA PHE A 36 -28.09 1.63 -7.22
C PHE A 36 -27.25 1.08 -8.37
N LEU A 37 -27.88 0.42 -9.35
CA LEU A 37 -27.20 0.01 -10.58
C LEU A 37 -26.60 1.21 -11.33
N VAL A 38 -27.34 2.32 -11.43
CA VAL A 38 -26.85 3.56 -12.07
C VAL A 38 -25.65 4.13 -11.31
N ILE A 39 -25.69 4.18 -9.98
CA ILE A 39 -24.57 4.66 -9.16
C ILE A 39 -23.32 3.77 -9.33
N PHE A 40 -23.51 2.44 -9.36
CA PHE A 40 -22.42 1.50 -9.57
C PHE A 40 -21.78 1.65 -10.95
N VAL A 41 -22.59 1.79 -12.01
CA VAL A 41 -22.10 2.04 -13.37
C VAL A 41 -21.35 3.38 -13.43
N ALA A 42 -21.86 4.44 -12.81
CA ALA A 42 -21.20 5.73 -12.75
C ALA A 42 -19.82 5.65 -12.07
N PHE A 43 -19.72 4.89 -10.97
CA PHE A 43 -18.44 4.63 -10.29
C PHE A 43 -17.44 3.89 -11.18
N LEU A 44 -17.87 2.83 -11.88
CA LEU A 44 -17.00 2.09 -12.80
C LEU A 44 -16.50 2.97 -13.94
N VAL A 45 -17.38 3.80 -14.52
CA VAL A 45 -17.00 4.76 -15.55
C VAL A 45 -15.98 5.76 -15.02
N ALA A 46 -16.20 6.32 -13.82
CA ALA A 46 -15.25 7.24 -13.20
C ALA A 46 -13.86 6.60 -12.97
N MET A 47 -13.81 5.35 -12.53
CA MET A 47 -12.56 4.60 -12.36
C MET A 47 -11.82 4.39 -13.68
N ILE A 48 -12.54 4.02 -14.75
CA ILE A 48 -11.95 3.82 -16.08
C ILE A 48 -11.41 5.14 -16.62
N VAL A 49 -12.16 6.25 -16.49
CA VAL A 49 -11.73 7.58 -16.94
C VAL A 49 -10.48 8.04 -16.18
N ASN A 50 -10.48 7.95 -14.85
CA ASN A 50 -9.34 8.35 -14.03
C ASN A 50 -8.10 7.49 -14.33
N SER A 51 -8.29 6.18 -14.51
CA SER A 51 -7.19 5.28 -14.87
C SER A 51 -6.65 5.62 -16.25
N SER A 52 -7.52 5.78 -17.25
CA SER A 52 -7.14 6.15 -18.63
C SER A 52 -6.40 7.47 -18.68
N PHE A 53 -6.86 8.49 -17.95
CA PHE A 53 -6.14 9.76 -17.81
C PHE A 53 -4.74 9.56 -17.22
N GLY A 54 -4.63 8.78 -16.14
CA GLY A 54 -3.36 8.47 -15.49
C GLY A 54 -2.36 7.73 -16.40
N PHE A 55 -2.83 6.80 -17.24
CA PHE A 55 -1.99 6.05 -18.18
C PHE A 55 -1.63 6.85 -19.44
N ASN A 56 -2.56 7.67 -19.95
CA ASN A 56 -2.33 8.42 -21.20
C ASN A 56 -1.50 9.69 -20.98
N GLN A 57 -1.65 10.37 -19.83
CA GLN A 57 -0.88 11.57 -19.52
C GLN A 57 0.31 11.32 -18.59
N GLY A 58 0.28 10.24 -17.81
CA GLY A 58 1.36 9.86 -16.92
C GLY A 58 2.37 8.93 -17.57
N ASN A 59 3.50 8.74 -16.88
CA ASN A 59 4.48 7.70 -17.23
C ASN A 59 4.48 6.62 -16.13
N PRO A 60 3.90 5.42 -16.37
CA PRO A 60 3.83 4.36 -15.37
C PRO A 60 5.22 3.81 -14.98
N LEU A 61 6.23 3.99 -15.82
CA LEU A 61 7.60 3.56 -15.55
C LEU A 61 8.22 4.32 -14.36
N ARG A 62 7.67 5.49 -13.99
CA ARG A 62 8.10 6.26 -12.81
C ARG A 62 7.80 5.58 -11.47
N LEU A 63 6.94 4.54 -11.46
CA LEU A 63 6.70 3.73 -10.26
C LEU A 63 7.84 2.74 -9.99
N THR A 64 8.55 2.29 -11.03
CA THR A 64 9.59 1.25 -10.93
C THR A 64 10.99 1.82 -11.07
N TYR A 65 11.20 2.74 -12.01
CA TYR A 65 12.52 3.30 -12.30
C TYR A 65 12.82 4.57 -11.50
N GLY A 66 14.10 4.79 -11.24
CA GLY A 66 14.61 5.99 -10.59
C GLY A 66 14.68 7.19 -11.53
N LEU A 67 14.86 8.37 -10.94
CA LEU A 67 15.20 9.59 -11.68
C LEU A 67 16.69 9.88 -11.49
N ASP A 68 17.34 10.50 -12.47
CA ASP A 68 18.69 11.07 -12.33
C ASP A 68 18.66 12.46 -11.68
N TYR A 69 19.84 13.10 -11.58
CA TYR A 69 20.03 14.44 -11.03
C TYR A 69 19.44 15.54 -11.90
N LYS A 70 19.08 15.24 -13.15
CA LYS A 70 18.43 16.14 -14.09
C LYS A 70 16.90 16.00 -14.08
N GLY A 71 16.39 14.97 -13.42
CA GLY A 71 14.97 14.65 -13.39
C GLY A 71 14.50 13.78 -14.56
N ASN A 72 15.41 13.24 -15.37
CA ASN A 72 15.10 12.24 -16.38
C ASN A 72 14.85 10.88 -15.72
N LEU A 73 14.02 10.06 -16.35
CA LEU A 73 13.78 8.68 -15.91
C LEU A 73 14.87 7.76 -16.47
N CYS A 74 15.46 6.91 -15.62
CA CYS A 74 16.39 5.87 -16.09
C CYS A 74 15.66 4.91 -17.04
N GLY A 75 16.31 4.50 -18.14
CA GLY A 75 15.70 3.70 -19.20
C GLY A 75 14.90 4.50 -20.23
N ASP A 76 14.78 5.82 -20.10
CA ASP A 76 14.02 6.64 -21.05
C ASP A 76 14.85 7.03 -22.28
N LYS A 77 14.36 6.63 -23.45
CA LYS A 77 14.96 6.95 -24.76
C LYS A 77 14.79 8.41 -25.18
N HIS A 78 13.84 9.13 -24.59
CA HIS A 78 13.57 10.54 -24.88
C HIS A 78 14.28 11.50 -23.90
N ALA A 79 14.99 10.95 -22.92
CA ALA A 79 15.83 11.71 -22.01
C ALA A 79 17.02 12.34 -22.74
N HIS A 80 17.58 13.39 -22.14
CA HIS A 80 18.81 14.04 -22.59
C HIS A 80 19.84 14.02 -21.43
N PRO A 81 20.94 13.25 -21.53
CA PRO A 81 21.32 12.34 -22.63
C PRO A 81 20.36 11.13 -22.78
N ASN A 82 20.48 10.38 -23.89
CA ASN A 82 19.64 9.20 -24.12
C ASN A 82 19.94 8.11 -23.07
N LEU A 83 18.95 7.74 -22.26
CA LEU A 83 19.10 6.81 -21.13
C LEU A 83 18.55 5.42 -21.44
N ARG A 84 18.29 5.08 -22.71
CA ARG A 84 17.66 3.81 -23.10
C ARG A 84 18.35 2.57 -22.52
N GLU A 85 19.67 2.57 -22.43
CA GLU A 85 20.47 1.44 -21.93
C GLU A 85 20.85 1.61 -20.45
N LEU A 86 20.60 2.79 -19.89
CA LEU A 86 20.98 3.19 -18.54
C LEU A 86 19.75 3.08 -17.64
N GLU A 87 19.41 1.86 -17.23
CA GLU A 87 18.18 1.55 -16.51
C GLU A 87 18.32 1.62 -14.98
N LEU A 88 19.56 1.58 -14.45
CA LEU A 88 19.82 1.51 -13.01
C LEU A 88 20.08 2.87 -12.39
N ARG A 89 19.34 3.23 -11.33
CA ARG A 89 19.66 4.43 -10.55
C ARG A 89 20.78 4.15 -9.53
N TYR A 90 21.84 4.96 -9.55
CA TYR A 90 22.92 4.98 -8.58
C TYR A 90 23.00 6.32 -7.83
N TRP A 91 23.35 6.32 -6.54
CA TRP A 91 23.59 7.55 -5.78
C TRP A 91 25.08 7.89 -5.80
N LEU A 92 25.42 9.10 -6.24
CA LEU A 92 26.82 9.50 -6.43
C LEU A 92 27.49 9.89 -5.12
N ASN A 93 26.81 10.67 -4.27
CA ASN A 93 27.38 11.24 -3.06
C ASN A 93 26.96 10.44 -1.80
N PRO A 94 27.84 9.63 -1.20
CA PRO A 94 27.49 8.82 -0.04
C PRO A 94 27.17 9.66 1.21
N ASN A 95 27.78 10.85 1.35
CA ASN A 95 27.51 11.74 2.48
C ASN A 95 26.08 12.32 2.42
N GLN A 96 25.56 12.62 1.23
CA GLN A 96 24.16 13.04 1.07
C GLN A 96 23.18 11.92 1.45
N VAL A 97 23.51 10.67 1.06
CA VAL A 97 22.71 9.50 1.43
C VAL A 97 22.75 9.27 2.94
N TYR A 98 23.93 9.35 3.56
CA TYR A 98 24.11 9.27 5.00
C TYR A 98 23.29 10.35 5.73
N GLN A 99 23.42 11.61 5.30
CA GLN A 99 22.69 12.73 5.89
C GLN A 99 21.19 12.49 5.86
N SER A 100 20.65 11.95 4.76
CA SER A 100 19.21 11.66 4.65
C SER A 100 18.68 10.58 5.61
N GLY A 101 19.57 9.80 6.23
CA GLY A 101 19.23 8.81 7.26
C GLY A 101 19.11 9.39 8.67
N LEU A 102 19.65 10.58 8.90
CA LEU A 102 19.63 11.25 10.20
C LEU A 102 18.20 11.74 10.50
N LYS A 103 17.78 11.65 11.76
CA LYS A 103 16.41 12.01 12.17
C LYS A 103 16.13 13.51 12.08
N ASP A 104 17.17 14.35 12.09
CA ASP A 104 17.07 15.82 12.22
C ASP A 104 17.67 16.57 11.02
N SER A 105 17.91 15.87 9.91
CA SER A 105 18.45 16.49 8.70
C SER A 105 17.33 17.04 7.81
N GLN A 106 17.51 18.24 7.26
CA GLN A 106 16.64 18.78 6.21
C GLN A 106 16.79 18.04 4.87
N TYR A 107 17.82 17.22 4.71
CA TYR A 107 18.09 16.45 3.49
C TYR A 107 17.18 15.22 3.39
N ARG A 108 16.47 15.10 2.26
CA ARG A 108 15.71 13.90 1.89
C ARG A 108 16.49 13.09 0.86
N LEU A 109 16.37 11.77 0.90
CA LEU A 109 17.03 10.90 -0.09
C LEU A 109 16.55 11.17 -1.52
N THR A 110 15.36 11.74 -1.70
CA THR A 110 14.85 12.18 -3.01
C THR A 110 15.67 13.30 -3.63
N ASN A 111 16.42 14.03 -2.82
CA ASN A 111 17.26 15.15 -3.23
C ASN A 111 18.75 14.74 -3.28
N ALA A 112 19.07 13.50 -2.88
CA ALA A 112 20.42 12.99 -3.03
C ALA A 112 20.73 12.86 -4.52
N ARG A 113 21.89 13.35 -4.92
CA ARG A 113 22.31 13.31 -6.33
C ARG A 113 22.39 11.86 -6.79
N SER A 114 21.69 11.55 -7.88
CA SER A 114 21.66 10.22 -8.46
C SER A 114 21.85 10.27 -9.97
N ILE A 115 22.34 9.19 -10.56
CA ILE A 115 22.63 9.07 -11.99
C ILE A 115 22.12 7.71 -12.49
N CYS A 116 21.88 7.59 -13.79
CA CYS A 116 21.51 6.33 -14.40
C CYS A 116 22.74 5.63 -14.97
N LEU A 117 22.90 4.34 -14.67
CA LEU A 117 24.01 3.47 -15.08
C LEU A 117 23.47 2.18 -15.72
N LEU A 118 24.34 1.46 -16.41
CA LEU A 118 24.02 0.16 -17.02
C LEU A 118 24.18 -0.97 -15.99
N ASP A 119 25.22 -0.88 -15.17
CA ASP A 119 25.50 -1.79 -14.06
C ASP A 119 25.85 -1.05 -12.76
N CYS A 120 25.68 -1.72 -11.62
CA CYS A 120 26.00 -1.14 -10.32
C CYS A 120 27.51 -1.15 -10.07
N PRO A 121 28.12 0.00 -9.76
CA PRO A 121 29.56 0.10 -9.59
C PRO A 121 30.02 -0.60 -8.30
N ILE A 122 31.20 -1.22 -8.39
CA ILE A 122 31.84 -1.96 -7.30
C ILE A 122 33.22 -1.33 -7.05
N PRO A 123 33.66 -1.17 -5.79
CA PRO A 123 34.99 -0.67 -5.48
C PRO A 123 36.06 -1.62 -6.05
N SER A 124 37.17 -1.04 -6.52
CA SER A 124 38.34 -1.80 -6.97
C SER A 124 39.06 -2.44 -5.77
N GLU A 125 39.74 -3.56 -6.02
CA GLU A 125 40.56 -4.26 -5.03
C GLU A 125 41.90 -3.52 -4.78
N ASP A 126 42.48 -2.95 -5.84
CA ASP A 126 43.83 -2.37 -5.82
C ASP A 126 43.88 -0.85 -6.02
N GLY A 127 42.74 -0.20 -6.28
CA GLY A 127 42.69 1.22 -6.60
C GLY A 127 41.40 1.91 -6.18
N LEU A 128 41.13 3.07 -6.79
CA LEU A 128 39.90 3.81 -6.59
C LEU A 128 39.18 3.98 -7.94
N ASN A 129 38.01 3.36 -8.06
CA ASN A 129 37.12 3.57 -9.19
C ASN A 129 36.32 4.86 -9.00
N TRP A 130 36.03 5.55 -10.09
CA TRP A 130 35.20 6.74 -10.08
C TRP A 130 33.95 6.53 -10.92
N VAL A 131 32.88 7.21 -10.53
CA VAL A 131 31.71 7.42 -11.39
C VAL A 131 31.56 8.90 -11.57
N CYS A 132 31.63 9.33 -12.82
CA CYS A 132 31.49 10.72 -13.20
C CYS A 132 30.10 11.04 -13.73
N ASP A 133 29.73 12.32 -13.66
CA ASP A 133 28.50 12.85 -14.25
C ASP A 133 28.45 12.61 -15.78
N TYR A 134 27.30 12.87 -16.40
CA TYR A 134 27.20 12.77 -17.86
C TYR A 134 28.18 13.77 -18.52
N PRO A 135 28.88 13.37 -19.60
CA PRO A 135 29.88 14.21 -20.23
C PRO A 135 29.24 15.41 -20.92
N GLU A 136 29.31 16.57 -20.27
CA GLU A 136 28.66 17.80 -20.70
C GLU A 136 29.57 19.02 -20.51
N GLY A 137 29.30 20.09 -21.26
CA GLY A 137 30.05 21.34 -21.18
C GLY A 137 31.48 21.18 -21.71
N ASP A 138 32.46 21.37 -20.83
CA ASP A 138 33.89 21.36 -21.18
C ASP A 138 34.43 19.95 -21.47
N ILE A 139 33.68 18.91 -21.10
CA ILE A 139 34.04 17.50 -21.32
C ILE A 139 33.52 17.08 -22.70
N ARG A 140 34.42 17.00 -23.69
CA ARG A 140 34.10 16.54 -25.05
C ARG A 140 34.18 15.02 -25.18
N LEU A 141 33.29 14.31 -24.51
CA LEU A 141 33.18 12.85 -24.57
C LEU A 141 31.75 12.46 -24.98
N SER A 142 31.60 11.46 -25.85
CA SER A 142 30.26 10.96 -26.17
C SER A 142 29.71 10.11 -25.01
N VAL A 143 28.40 9.95 -24.95
CA VAL A 143 27.76 9.11 -23.91
C VAL A 143 28.19 7.65 -24.06
N ASP A 144 28.33 7.17 -25.29
CA ASP A 144 28.78 5.80 -25.58
C ASP A 144 30.24 5.60 -25.13
N ASP A 145 31.14 6.54 -25.45
CA ASP A 145 32.53 6.48 -24.98
C ASP A 145 32.62 6.57 -23.44
N TRP A 146 31.70 7.30 -22.81
CA TRP A 146 31.60 7.39 -21.35
C TRP A 146 31.17 6.05 -20.73
N ILE A 147 30.23 5.34 -21.37
CA ILE A 147 29.83 3.98 -20.97
C ILE A 147 31.00 3.01 -21.15
N ASP A 148 31.69 3.05 -22.30
CA ASP A 148 32.84 2.17 -22.60
C ASP A 148 34.01 2.36 -21.63
N ARG A 149 34.15 3.56 -21.08
CA ARG A 149 35.13 3.89 -20.02
C ARG A 149 34.65 3.56 -18.61
N ASN A 150 33.57 2.80 -18.47
CA ASN A 150 32.96 2.46 -17.19
C ASN A 150 32.66 3.70 -16.33
N TYR A 151 32.15 4.75 -16.99
CA TYR A 151 31.75 6.02 -16.38
C TYR A 151 32.89 6.86 -15.78
N ASP A 152 34.15 6.52 -16.06
CA ASP A 152 35.33 7.19 -15.50
C ASP A 152 36.08 8.03 -16.53
N TYR A 153 36.21 9.33 -16.23
CA TYR A 153 37.12 10.24 -16.92
C TYR A 153 37.90 11.14 -15.94
N PHE A 154 38.05 10.72 -14.68
CA PHE A 154 38.65 11.51 -13.61
C PHE A 154 40.08 11.97 -13.94
N GLU A 155 40.85 11.13 -14.63
CA GLU A 155 42.22 11.42 -15.04
C GLU A 155 42.30 12.62 -16.01
N PHE A 156 41.26 12.82 -16.83
CA PHE A 156 41.20 13.90 -17.83
C PHE A 156 40.68 15.23 -17.27
N LEU A 157 40.31 15.27 -15.99
CA LEU A 157 39.83 16.49 -15.35
C LEU A 157 40.95 17.52 -15.15
N THR A 158 40.59 18.80 -15.21
CA THR A 158 41.47 19.89 -14.78
C THR A 158 41.71 19.82 -13.26
N PRO A 159 42.81 20.41 -12.76
CA PRO A 159 43.11 20.41 -11.32
C PRO A 159 41.98 20.98 -10.45
N GLU A 160 41.26 22.00 -10.96
CA GLU A 160 40.14 22.62 -10.26
C GLU A 160 38.94 21.66 -10.13
N MET A 161 38.57 20.99 -11.22
CA MET A 161 37.49 19.99 -11.22
C MET A 161 37.84 18.77 -10.36
N ARG A 162 39.12 18.39 -10.33
CA ARG A 162 39.62 17.31 -9.47
C ARG A 162 39.47 17.67 -8.00
N ASN A 163 39.80 18.91 -7.60
CA ASN A 163 39.62 19.38 -6.23
C ASN A 163 38.14 19.44 -5.83
N SER A 164 37.25 19.89 -6.73
CA SER A 164 35.80 19.86 -6.52
C SER A 164 35.26 18.43 -6.32
N SER A 165 35.77 17.48 -7.10
CA SER A 165 35.42 16.05 -6.98
C SER A 165 35.86 15.48 -5.62
N LEU A 166 37.05 15.86 -5.13
CA LEU A 166 37.53 15.50 -3.79
C LEU A 166 36.67 16.07 -2.64
N GLN A 167 35.95 17.17 -2.90
CA GLN A 167 34.96 17.75 -1.97
C GLN A 167 33.55 17.16 -2.14
N LEU A 168 33.37 16.12 -2.97
CA LEU A 168 32.08 15.51 -3.32
C LEU A 168 31.08 16.52 -3.93
N GLN A 169 31.59 17.54 -4.63
CA GLN A 169 30.77 18.52 -5.36
C GLN A 169 30.62 18.16 -6.85
N GLY A 170 31.39 17.19 -7.33
CA GLY A 170 31.41 16.73 -8.73
C GLY A 170 32.55 17.35 -9.54
N PRO A 171 32.73 16.95 -10.81
CA PRO A 171 31.83 16.08 -11.59
C PRO A 171 32.03 14.58 -11.34
N CYS A 172 33.10 14.16 -10.65
CA CYS A 172 33.37 12.73 -10.40
C CYS A 172 33.28 12.40 -8.91
N TYR A 173 32.83 11.18 -8.63
CA TYR A 173 32.58 10.69 -7.28
C TYR A 173 33.24 9.32 -7.06
N PRO A 174 33.82 9.08 -5.88
CA PRO A 174 34.55 7.84 -5.60
C PRO A 174 33.59 6.68 -5.31
N VAL A 175 33.87 5.50 -5.88
CA VAL A 175 33.16 4.27 -5.56
C VAL A 175 33.78 3.62 -4.34
N ILE A 176 33.20 3.87 -3.17
CA ILE A 176 33.72 3.40 -1.88
C ILE A 176 32.87 2.29 -1.28
N PHE A 177 31.55 2.42 -1.43
CA PHE A 177 30.60 1.42 -0.96
C PHE A 177 30.29 0.45 -2.09
N PRO A 178 30.43 -0.87 -1.89
CA PRO A 178 29.94 -1.83 -2.85
C PRO A 178 28.42 -1.70 -2.97
N SER A 179 27.92 -1.81 -4.19
CA SER A 179 26.50 -1.63 -4.49
C SER A 179 25.94 -2.82 -5.27
N VAL A 180 24.66 -3.13 -5.02
CA VAL A 180 23.96 -4.24 -5.68
C VAL A 180 22.65 -3.77 -6.28
N ASN A 181 22.30 -4.34 -7.43
CA ASN A 181 21.04 -4.03 -8.11
C ASN A 181 19.87 -4.66 -7.34
N VAL A 182 18.98 -3.80 -6.82
CA VAL A 182 17.75 -4.21 -6.17
C VAL A 182 16.62 -3.33 -6.69
N TYR A 183 15.76 -3.90 -7.55
CA TYR A 183 14.66 -3.22 -8.23
C TYR A 183 15.11 -1.97 -9.01
N TRP A 184 16.01 -2.15 -9.99
CA TRP A 184 16.45 -1.08 -10.88
C TRP A 184 17.13 0.10 -10.17
N SER A 185 17.69 -0.17 -8.99
CA SER A 185 18.40 0.80 -8.17
C SER A 185 19.57 0.12 -7.48
N CYS A 186 20.73 0.75 -7.57
CA CYS A 186 21.95 0.33 -6.89
C CYS A 186 21.90 0.74 -5.43
N GLN A 187 21.80 -0.24 -4.53
CA GLN A 187 21.78 -0.01 -3.09
C GLN A 187 23.17 -0.24 -2.51
N PHE A 188 23.64 0.70 -1.69
CA PHE A 188 24.90 0.55 -0.96
C PHE A 188 24.79 -0.55 0.08
N ILE A 189 25.85 -1.35 0.21
CA ILE A 189 26.05 -2.23 1.34
C ILE A 189 26.73 -1.39 2.44
N ALA A 190 26.30 -1.55 3.70
CA ALA A 190 26.70 -0.68 4.83
C ALA A 190 28.22 -0.59 5.11
N ARG A 191 29.06 -1.40 4.46
CA ARG A 191 30.50 -1.50 4.73
C ARG A 191 31.30 -0.92 3.58
N ALA A 192 32.06 0.14 3.84
CA ALA A 192 33.01 0.71 2.89
C ALA A 192 34.16 -0.26 2.60
N SER A 193 34.71 -0.23 1.37
CA SER A 193 35.97 -0.92 1.07
C SER A 193 37.14 -0.16 1.69
N ASN A 194 37.94 -0.89 2.48
CA ASN A 194 39.11 -0.33 3.17
C ASN A 194 40.15 0.22 2.19
N MET A 195 40.31 -0.43 1.03
CA MET A 195 41.30 -0.04 0.01
C MET A 195 40.89 1.26 -0.67
N SER A 196 39.66 1.32 -1.19
CA SER A 196 39.12 2.54 -1.82
C SER A 196 39.10 3.72 -0.83
N LEU A 197 38.76 3.48 0.44
CA LEU A 197 38.73 4.53 1.47
C LEU A 197 40.13 5.05 1.80
N ARG A 198 41.15 4.18 1.86
CA ARG A 198 42.55 4.60 2.06
C ARG A 198 43.05 5.43 0.89
N HIS A 199 42.82 5.01 -0.34
CA HIS A 199 43.21 5.78 -1.53
C HIS A 199 42.51 7.14 -1.59
N TRP A 200 41.22 7.19 -1.25
CA TRP A 200 40.46 8.43 -1.14
C TRP A 200 41.07 9.39 -0.10
N GLN A 201 41.43 8.89 1.08
CA GLN A 201 42.07 9.69 2.13
C GLN A 201 43.47 10.17 1.72
N GLN A 202 44.25 9.32 1.05
CA GLN A 202 45.58 9.68 0.53
C GLN A 202 45.51 10.82 -0.51
N MET A 203 44.43 10.88 -1.29
CA MET A 203 44.18 11.97 -2.24
C MET A 203 43.63 13.25 -1.60
N GLY A 204 43.48 13.29 -0.26
CA GLY A 204 42.96 14.46 0.45
C GLY A 204 41.46 14.66 0.31
N GLY A 205 40.71 13.59 0.02
CA GLY A 205 39.26 13.63 -0.09
C GLY A 205 38.57 13.97 1.24
N VAL A 206 37.40 14.61 1.17
CA VAL A 206 36.61 14.96 2.35
C VAL A 206 36.22 13.70 3.15
N LYS A 207 36.04 13.83 4.48
CA LYS A 207 35.66 12.70 5.33
C LYS A 207 34.31 12.12 4.89
N ILE A 208 34.26 10.80 4.76
CA ILE A 208 33.06 10.04 4.41
C ILE A 208 32.55 9.29 5.64
N ASN A 209 31.24 9.42 5.89
CA ASN A 209 30.59 8.78 7.03
C ASN A 209 30.20 7.34 6.69
N GLU A 210 30.73 6.36 7.42
CA GLU A 210 30.60 4.91 7.13
C GLU A 210 29.73 4.15 8.15
N ASP A 211 28.57 4.69 8.52
CA ASP A 211 27.68 4.06 9.51
C ASP A 211 26.51 3.28 8.85
N ILE A 212 25.90 2.37 9.63
CA ILE A 212 24.66 1.64 9.36
C ILE A 212 23.49 2.59 8.99
N VAL A 213 23.61 3.86 9.33
CA VAL A 213 22.63 4.91 8.96
C VAL A 213 22.40 4.98 7.44
N ILE A 214 23.41 4.69 6.60
CA ILE A 214 23.27 4.65 5.14
C ILE A 214 22.25 3.59 4.71
N ASP A 215 22.43 2.36 5.19
CA ASP A 215 21.53 1.23 4.92
C ASP A 215 20.11 1.55 5.40
N LYS A 216 19.99 2.09 6.61
CA LYS A 216 18.70 2.52 7.17
C LYS A 216 18.04 3.62 6.34
N ALA A 217 18.80 4.57 5.78
CA ALA A 217 18.27 5.65 4.94
C ALA A 217 17.66 5.10 3.65
N ILE A 218 18.39 4.21 2.98
CA ILE A 218 17.96 3.56 1.74
C ILE A 218 16.76 2.66 2.03
N HIS A 219 16.84 1.79 3.04
CA HIS A 219 15.71 0.94 3.43
C HIS A 219 14.49 1.75 3.84
N ARG A 220 14.65 2.86 4.56
CA ARG A 220 13.52 3.73 4.93
C ARG A 220 12.90 4.43 3.72
N SER A 221 13.68 4.89 2.74
CA SER A 221 13.12 5.55 1.56
C SER A 221 12.39 4.59 0.63
N ILE A 222 12.94 3.38 0.46
CA ILE A 222 12.34 2.32 -0.34
C ILE A 222 11.10 1.81 0.38
N ASN A 223 11.18 1.57 1.69
CA ASN A 223 10.02 1.23 2.49
C ASN A 223 9.04 2.41 2.63
N SER A 224 9.38 3.68 2.51
CA SER A 224 8.35 4.72 2.58
C SER A 224 7.49 4.73 1.31
N ARG A 225 8.11 4.58 0.13
CA ARG A 225 7.39 4.45 -1.14
C ARG A 225 6.69 3.10 -1.31
N SER A 226 7.27 2.03 -0.78
CA SER A 226 6.74 0.67 -0.92
C SER A 226 6.07 0.10 0.32
N SER A 227 6.09 0.74 1.50
CA SER A 227 5.45 0.18 2.71
C SER A 227 3.95 0.14 2.55
N VAL A 228 3.35 1.08 1.84
CA VAL A 228 1.91 1.05 1.58
C VAL A 228 1.59 -0.15 0.69
N LEU A 229 2.27 -0.28 -0.45
CA LEU A 229 2.05 -1.39 -1.38
C LEU A 229 2.47 -2.76 -0.81
N LYS A 230 3.61 -2.85 -0.12
CA LYS A 230 4.09 -4.08 0.53
C LYS A 230 3.25 -4.45 1.74
N ARG A 231 2.73 -3.49 2.51
CA ARG A 231 1.74 -3.79 3.58
C ARG A 231 0.47 -4.32 2.95
N TYR A 232 -0.07 -3.64 1.93
CA TYR A 232 -1.25 -4.15 1.22
C TYR A 232 -1.01 -5.52 0.58
N MET A 233 0.13 -5.75 -0.07
CA MET A 233 0.44 -7.04 -0.70
C MET A 233 0.76 -8.14 0.31
N ALA A 234 1.41 -7.83 1.42
CA ALA A 234 1.63 -8.79 2.50
C ALA A 234 0.32 -9.11 3.25
N ASP A 235 -0.55 -8.10 3.43
CA ASP A 235 -1.86 -8.26 4.04
C ASP A 235 -2.79 -9.05 3.11
N ILE A 236 -2.78 -8.79 1.79
CA ILE A 236 -3.47 -9.59 0.78
C ILE A 236 -2.92 -11.02 0.78
N GLY A 237 -1.59 -11.18 0.81
CA GLY A 237 -0.95 -12.50 0.85
C GLY A 237 -1.33 -13.33 2.08
N LYS A 238 -1.46 -12.70 3.26
CA LYS A 238 -1.95 -13.37 4.47
C LYS A 238 -3.46 -13.58 4.48
N ALA A 239 -4.23 -12.63 3.98
CA ALA A 239 -5.69 -12.64 4.03
C ALA A 239 -6.34 -13.29 2.80
N TRP A 240 -5.58 -13.75 1.81
CA TRP A 240 -6.13 -14.32 0.57
C TRP A 240 -7.15 -15.45 0.80
N PRO A 241 -6.99 -16.38 1.78
CA PRO A 241 -7.99 -17.42 2.01
C PRO A 241 -9.26 -16.83 2.62
N VAL A 242 -9.11 -15.83 3.50
CA VAL A 242 -10.23 -15.14 4.15
C VAL A 242 -11.01 -14.32 3.12
N LEU A 243 -10.34 -13.65 2.19
CA LEU A 243 -10.99 -12.89 1.12
C LEU A 243 -11.79 -13.81 0.18
N ILE A 244 -11.23 -14.96 -0.20
CA ILE A 244 -11.94 -15.93 -1.05
C ILE A 244 -13.12 -16.55 -0.30
N VAL A 245 -12.92 -16.94 0.95
CA VAL A 245 -13.95 -17.64 1.74
C VAL A 245 -15.05 -16.68 2.21
N CYS A 246 -14.71 -15.60 2.90
CA CYS A 246 -15.69 -14.64 3.45
C CYS A 246 -16.16 -13.59 2.43
N GLY A 247 -15.33 -13.21 1.46
CA GLY A 247 -15.70 -12.20 0.46
C GLY A 247 -16.34 -12.79 -0.81
N GLY A 248 -15.96 -14.01 -1.19
CA GLY A 248 -16.48 -14.67 -2.38
C GLY A 248 -17.49 -15.77 -2.05
N LEU A 249 -17.02 -16.86 -1.45
CA LEU A 249 -17.78 -18.12 -1.39
C LEU A 249 -18.98 -18.04 -0.44
N LEU A 250 -18.79 -17.54 0.79
CA LEU A 250 -19.85 -17.41 1.80
C LEU A 250 -20.99 -16.50 1.33
N PRO A 251 -20.73 -15.27 0.84
CA PRO A 251 -21.79 -14.38 0.37
C PRO A 251 -22.54 -14.94 -0.83
N LEU A 252 -21.84 -15.60 -1.78
CA LEU A 252 -22.49 -16.24 -2.92
C LEU A 252 -23.39 -17.40 -2.47
N PHE A 253 -22.92 -18.24 -1.55
CA PHE A 253 -23.71 -19.35 -1.02
C PHE A 253 -24.92 -18.88 -0.21
N LEU A 254 -24.73 -17.91 0.69
CA LEU A 254 -25.80 -17.26 1.44
C LEU A 254 -26.82 -16.59 0.50
N SER A 255 -26.37 -15.95 -0.58
CA SER A 255 -27.23 -15.33 -1.59
C SER A 255 -28.06 -16.37 -2.35
N VAL A 256 -27.48 -17.51 -2.73
CA VAL A 256 -28.23 -18.61 -3.37
C VAL A 256 -29.28 -19.17 -2.42
N ILE A 257 -28.93 -19.43 -1.16
CA ILE A 257 -29.89 -19.89 -0.14
C ILE A 257 -31.00 -18.87 0.05
N TRP A 258 -30.66 -17.58 0.13
CA TRP A 258 -31.63 -16.50 0.28
C TRP A 258 -32.63 -16.46 -0.88
N LEU A 259 -32.16 -16.60 -2.12
CA LEU A 259 -33.02 -16.65 -3.30
C LEU A 259 -33.92 -17.89 -3.31
N LEU A 260 -33.43 -19.04 -2.83
CA LEU A 260 -34.23 -20.26 -2.68
C LEU A 260 -35.30 -20.12 -1.58
N LEU A 261 -34.97 -19.47 -0.46
CA LEU A 261 -35.91 -19.21 0.63
C LEU A 261 -37.04 -18.27 0.20
N ILE A 262 -36.71 -17.19 -0.54
CA ILE A 262 -37.73 -16.31 -1.15
C ILE A 262 -38.60 -17.09 -2.14
N ARG A 263 -38.06 -18.09 -2.85
CA ARG A 263 -38.86 -18.86 -3.81
C ARG A 263 -39.88 -19.78 -3.15
N HIS A 264 -39.56 -20.38 -2.01
CA HIS A 264 -40.43 -21.39 -1.37
C HIS A 264 -41.29 -20.82 -0.23
N PHE A 265 -40.87 -19.75 0.46
CA PHE A 265 -41.48 -19.30 1.71
C PHE A 265 -41.67 -17.78 1.83
N VAL A 266 -42.16 -17.11 0.77
CA VAL A 266 -42.40 -15.65 0.75
C VAL A 266 -43.22 -15.15 1.95
N ALA A 267 -44.23 -15.90 2.38
CA ALA A 267 -45.15 -15.47 3.43
C ALA A 267 -44.59 -15.64 4.86
N ALA A 268 -43.77 -16.66 5.11
CA ALA A 268 -43.20 -16.95 6.43
C ALA A 268 -41.90 -16.15 6.69
N MET A 269 -41.23 -15.75 5.62
CA MET A 269 -39.92 -15.09 5.67
C MET A 269 -39.91 -13.79 6.48
N PRO A 270 -40.85 -12.84 6.32
CA PRO A 270 -40.89 -11.62 7.12
C PRO A 270 -41.05 -11.91 8.62
N TRP A 271 -41.92 -12.86 8.97
CA TRP A 271 -42.16 -13.23 10.37
C TRP A 271 -40.93 -13.87 11.02
N ILE A 272 -40.20 -14.71 10.29
CA ILE A 272 -38.95 -15.31 10.78
C ILE A 272 -37.89 -14.22 10.99
N THR A 273 -37.73 -13.27 10.05
CA THR A 273 -36.76 -12.17 10.21
C THR A 273 -37.12 -11.25 11.37
N VAL A 274 -38.40 -10.93 11.56
CA VAL A 274 -38.89 -10.12 12.68
C VAL A 274 -38.65 -10.86 14.00
N ALA A 275 -38.96 -12.17 14.06
CA ALA A 275 -38.74 -12.97 15.26
C ALA A 275 -37.25 -13.06 15.62
N LEU A 276 -36.39 -13.35 14.65
CA LEU A 276 -34.95 -13.47 14.85
C LEU A 276 -34.32 -12.14 15.27
N PHE A 277 -34.70 -11.03 14.64
CA PHE A 277 -34.17 -9.71 14.98
C PHE A 277 -34.60 -9.28 16.40
N ASN A 278 -35.87 -9.51 16.77
CA ASN A 278 -36.34 -9.25 18.13
C ASN A 278 -35.64 -10.14 19.15
N ALA A 279 -35.45 -11.44 18.85
CA ALA A 279 -34.72 -12.35 19.74
C ALA A 279 -33.26 -11.91 19.95
N LEU A 280 -32.60 -11.42 18.89
CA LEU A 280 -31.23 -10.93 18.97
C LEU A 280 -31.14 -9.64 19.78
N ILE A 281 -32.07 -8.69 19.58
CA ILE A 281 -32.17 -7.47 20.40
C ILE A 281 -32.41 -7.83 21.87
N ILE A 282 -33.33 -8.75 22.17
CA ILE A 282 -33.60 -9.21 23.54
C ILE A 282 -32.33 -9.84 24.13
N SER A 283 -31.64 -10.70 23.39
CA SER A 283 -30.42 -11.36 23.84
C SER A 283 -29.29 -10.36 24.14
N VAL A 284 -29.09 -9.38 23.27
CA VAL A 284 -28.05 -8.34 23.43
C VAL A 284 -28.42 -7.40 24.59
N THR A 285 -29.69 -7.02 24.69
CA THR A 285 -30.20 -6.21 25.79
C THR A 285 -30.02 -6.93 27.13
N LEU A 286 -30.36 -8.23 27.21
CA LEU A 286 -30.13 -9.06 28.39
C LEU A 286 -28.64 -9.17 28.72
N PHE A 287 -27.78 -9.38 27.72
CA PHE A 287 -26.33 -9.42 27.91
C PHE A 287 -25.79 -8.10 28.50
N TYR A 288 -26.27 -6.95 28.01
CA TYR A 288 -25.90 -5.66 28.59
C TYR A 288 -26.45 -5.46 29.99
N TYR A 289 -27.67 -5.90 30.30
CA TYR A 289 -28.21 -5.87 31.66
C TYR A 289 -27.44 -6.74 32.64
N LEU A 290 -26.97 -7.92 32.21
CA LEU A 290 -26.09 -8.79 32.99
C LEU A 290 -24.73 -8.12 33.24
N LYS A 291 -24.15 -7.45 32.24
CA LYS A 291 -22.90 -6.70 32.40
C LYS A 291 -23.03 -5.41 33.20
N ALA A 292 -24.20 -4.78 33.19
CA ALA A 292 -24.51 -3.57 33.95
C ALA A 292 -24.85 -3.83 35.43
N GLY A 293 -24.93 -5.10 35.86
CA GLY A 293 -25.14 -5.48 37.27
C GLY A 293 -26.53 -5.15 37.82
N TRP A 294 -27.52 -4.94 36.95
CA TRP A 294 -28.87 -4.49 37.35
C TRP A 294 -29.83 -5.63 37.70
N ILE A 295 -29.54 -6.84 37.22
CA ILE A 295 -30.23 -8.08 37.64
C ILE A 295 -29.46 -8.65 38.82
N GLY A 296 -30.08 -8.61 40.00
CA GLY A 296 -29.57 -9.29 41.20
C GLY A 296 -29.40 -10.78 40.95
N ASN A 297 -28.35 -11.36 41.53
CA ASN A 297 -27.91 -12.75 41.38
C ASN A 297 -28.96 -13.83 41.77
N ASP A 298 -30.13 -13.38 42.18
CA ASP A 298 -31.19 -14.14 42.83
C ASP A 298 -32.20 -14.73 41.82
N ALA A 299 -32.22 -14.21 40.57
CA ALA A 299 -33.17 -14.62 39.53
C ALA A 299 -32.58 -15.57 38.45
N VAL A 300 -31.26 -15.77 38.41
CA VAL A 300 -30.55 -16.53 37.34
C VAL A 300 -29.95 -17.86 37.85
N SER A 301 -29.94 -18.06 39.16
CA SER A 301 -29.44 -19.26 39.85
C SER A 301 -30.15 -20.59 39.53
N PRO A 302 -31.41 -20.66 39.05
CA PRO A 302 -32.03 -21.94 38.70
C PRO A 302 -31.55 -22.54 37.36
N ILE A 303 -30.96 -21.73 36.45
CA ILE A 303 -30.68 -22.15 35.06
C ILE A 303 -29.18 -22.29 34.80
N ILE A 304 -28.36 -21.49 35.48
CA ILE A 304 -26.90 -21.55 35.38
C ILE A 304 -26.40 -21.90 36.77
N GLY A 305 -26.04 -23.17 36.98
CA GLY A 305 -25.52 -23.67 38.25
C GLY A 305 -24.38 -22.80 38.80
N LYS A 306 -24.28 -22.72 40.14
CA LYS A 306 -23.36 -21.85 40.90
C LYS A 306 -22.01 -21.64 40.20
N HIS A 307 -21.72 -20.40 39.79
CA HIS A 307 -20.37 -20.02 39.35
C HIS A 307 -19.47 -19.69 40.55
N ASP A 308 -18.25 -20.21 40.49
CA ASP A 308 -17.21 -20.09 41.51
C ASP A 308 -16.77 -18.65 41.80
N PRO A 309 -16.43 -18.31 43.06
CA PRO A 309 -16.30 -16.93 43.54
C PRO A 309 -14.92 -16.27 43.31
N TYR A 310 -14.13 -16.69 42.32
CA TYR A 310 -12.78 -16.15 42.11
C TYR A 310 -12.59 -15.48 40.75
N TYR A 311 -13.18 -14.29 40.57
CA TYR A 311 -12.57 -13.28 39.68
C TYR A 311 -12.88 -11.86 40.17
N ASN A 312 -11.85 -11.13 40.60
CA ASN A 312 -11.91 -9.70 40.90
C ASN A 312 -11.08 -8.96 39.84
N VAL A 313 -11.71 -8.06 39.08
CA VAL A 313 -11.01 -7.14 38.17
C VAL A 313 -11.02 -5.74 38.79
N HIS A 314 -9.83 -5.25 39.16
CA HIS A 314 -9.61 -3.88 39.64
C HIS A 314 -9.63 -2.88 38.46
N GLY A 315 -10.59 -1.94 38.47
CA GLY A 315 -10.60 -0.77 37.59
C GLY A 315 -9.91 0.42 38.27
N ARG A 316 -8.84 0.93 37.65
CA ARG A 316 -8.03 2.07 38.12
C ARG A 316 -8.66 3.38 37.61
N VAL A 317 -9.08 4.26 38.51
CA VAL A 317 -9.58 5.61 38.22
C VAL A 317 -8.38 6.54 38.04
N GLY A 318 -8.27 7.18 36.86
CA GLY A 318 -7.31 8.24 36.59
C GLY A 318 -7.95 9.61 36.85
N SER A 319 -7.51 10.28 37.90
CA SER A 319 -7.86 11.67 38.22
C SER A 319 -7.21 12.66 37.26
N ILE A 320 -8.02 13.64 36.88
CA ILE A 320 -7.70 14.94 36.29
C ILE A 320 -6.79 15.74 37.22
N ILE A 321 -5.67 16.30 36.74
CA ILE A 321 -5.05 17.53 37.28
C ILE A 321 -4.39 18.32 36.13
N TYR A 322 -4.67 19.63 36.13
CA TYR A 322 -4.02 20.81 35.51
C TYR A 322 -2.83 20.63 34.56
#